data_AF-A0A2J8PK76-F1
#
_entry.id   AF-A0A2J8PK76-F1
#
_cell.length_a   1.000
_cell.length_b   1.000
_cell.length_c   1.000
_cell.angle_alpha   90.00
_cell.angle_beta   90.00
_cell.angle_gamma   90.00
#
_symmetry.space_group_name_H-M   'P 1'
#
loop_
_entity.id
_entity.type
_entity.pdbx_description
1 polymer ?
#
loop_
_entity_poly.entity_id
_entity_poly.type
_entity_poly.pdbx_seq_one_letter_code
_entity_poly.pdbx_strand_id
1 'polypeptide(L)'
;LSIALYLLSGSIIAVAMQRGARLPAEVAGILWDTLLRLCAWGLASWPLARGIHVAGILSLLLGTAYSFYLFHPLAYGMVGPLAQDPQSPMAGLRWLDSWDF
;
A
#
# COMPACT_ATOMS: atom_id res chain seq x y z
N LEU A 1 -0.39 1.61 -10.41
CA LEU A 1 -1.70 1.74 -9.74
C LEU A 1 -2.10 3.21 -9.53
N SER A 2 -1.28 4.03 -8.86
CA SER A 2 -1.57 5.45 -8.59
C SER A 2 -1.81 6.30 -9.86
N ILE A 3 -0.94 6.20 -10.89
CA ILE A 3 -1.07 6.98 -12.14
C ILE A 3 -2.33 6.60 -12.94
N ALA A 4 -2.69 5.31 -12.97
CA ALA A 4 -3.90 4.85 -13.64
C ALA A 4 -5.17 5.37 -12.93
N LEU A 5 -5.15 5.47 -11.60
CA LEU A 5 -6.22 6.07 -10.79
C LEU A 5 -6.36 7.58 -11.08
N TYR A 6 -5.25 8.30 -11.26
CA TYR A 6 -5.29 9.71 -11.65
C TYR A 6 -5.88 9.93 -13.05
N LEU A 7 -5.52 9.08 -14.02
CA LEU A 7 -6.05 9.19 -15.38
C LEU A 7 -7.53 8.82 -15.47
N LEU A 8 -7.95 7.76 -14.77
CA LEU A 8 -9.37 7.39 -14.67
C LEU A 8 -10.19 8.47 -13.96
N SER A 9 -9.65 9.04 -12.87
CA SER A 9 -10.24 10.19 -12.19
C SER A 9 -10.39 11.38 -13.15
N GLY A 10 -9.36 11.69 -13.94
CA GLY A 10 -9.39 12.78 -14.93
C GLY A 10 -10.46 12.58 -16.00
N SER A 11 -10.59 11.37 -16.55
CA SER A 11 -11.62 11.06 -17.56
C SER A 11 -13.04 11.09 -17.01
N ILE A 12 -13.25 10.65 -15.77
CA ILE A 12 -14.58 10.69 -15.12
C ILE A 12 -15.00 12.14 -14.83
N ILE A 13 -14.06 12.99 -14.41
CA ILE A 13 -14.30 14.43 -14.20
C ILE A 13 -14.64 15.13 -15.51
N ALA A 14 -13.93 14.84 -16.60
CA ALA A 14 -14.21 15.41 -17.92
C ALA A 14 -15.62 15.03 -18.43
N VAL A 15 -16.03 13.77 -18.24
CA VAL A 15 -17.36 13.30 -18.64
C VAL A 15 -18.47 13.89 -17.74
N ALA A 16 -18.20 14.08 -16.45
CA ALA A 16 -19.13 14.74 -15.53
C ALA A 16 -19.33 16.23 -15.88
N MET A 17 -18.26 16.93 -16.28
CA MET A 17 -18.34 18.31 -16.78
C MET A 17 -19.19 18.42 -18.05
N GLN A 18 -19.11 17.44 -18.95
CA GLN A 18 -19.86 17.44 -20.21
C GLN A 18 -21.37 17.22 -20.01
N ARG A 19 -21.78 16.59 -18.90
CA ARG A 19 -23.20 16.33 -18.58
C ARG A 19 -23.82 17.31 -17.59
N GLY A 20 -23.01 18.07 -16.83
CA GLY A 20 -23.46 19.05 -15.83
C GLY A 20 -23.81 20.45 -16.36
N ALA A 21 -23.71 20.69 -17.66
CA ALA A 21 -23.85 22.01 -18.30
C ALA A 21 -25.27 22.65 -18.26
N ARG A 22 -26.20 22.14 -17.43
CA ARG A 22 -27.55 22.71 -17.24
C ARG A 22 -27.85 23.20 -15.82
N LEU A 23 -26.85 23.32 -14.97
CA LEU A 23 -26.98 24.02 -13.68
C LEU A 23 -26.17 25.32 -13.76
N PRO A 24 -26.70 26.46 -13.24
CA PRO A 24 -26.07 27.77 -13.39
C PRO A 24 -24.61 27.69 -12.94
N ALA A 25 -23.70 28.05 -13.83
CA ALA A 25 -22.24 27.83 -13.70
C ALA A 25 -21.66 28.38 -12.39
N GLU A 26 -22.28 29.43 -11.86
CA GLU A 26 -22.01 30.04 -10.56
C GLU A 26 -22.06 29.02 -9.39
N VAL A 27 -23.09 28.16 -9.37
CA VAL A 27 -23.37 27.23 -8.26
C VAL A 27 -22.52 25.96 -8.38
N ALA A 28 -22.25 25.52 -9.61
CA ALA A 28 -21.39 24.38 -9.86
C ALA A 28 -19.94 24.66 -9.42
N GLY A 29 -19.44 25.88 -9.67
CA GLY A 29 -18.11 26.30 -9.19
C GLY A 29 -18.01 26.27 -7.67
N ILE A 30 -18.97 26.88 -6.97
CA ILE A 30 -18.99 26.93 -5.50
C ILE A 30 -19.13 25.53 -4.88
N LEU A 31 -19.96 24.67 -5.45
CA LEU A 31 -20.10 23.28 -5.00
C LEU A 31 -18.79 22.51 -5.19
N TRP A 32 -18.12 22.71 -6.33
CA TRP A 32 -16.85 22.07 -6.64
C TRP A 32 -15.73 22.54 -5.70
N ASP A 33 -15.63 23.85 -5.46
CA ASP A 33 -14.66 24.42 -4.52
C ASP A 33 -14.89 23.91 -3.09
N THR A 34 -16.15 23.76 -2.68
CA THR A 34 -16.50 23.23 -1.36
C THR A 34 -16.17 21.74 -1.25
N LEU A 35 -16.44 20.97 -2.30
CA LEU A 35 -16.16 19.54 -2.35
C LEU A 35 -14.65 19.27 -2.40
N LEU A 36 -13.90 20.07 -3.16
CA LEU A 36 -12.44 20.04 -3.18
C LEU A 36 -11.83 20.44 -1.84
N ARG A 37 -12.38 21.46 -1.16
CA ARG A 37 -11.93 21.86 0.18
C ARG A 37 -12.24 20.78 1.22
N LEU A 38 -13.41 20.15 1.16
CA LEU A 38 -13.76 19.03 2.04
C LEU A 38 -12.87 17.82 1.78
N CYS A 39 -12.57 17.51 0.52
CA CYS A 39 -11.67 16.44 0.15
C CYS A 39 -10.23 16.75 0.60
N ALA A 40 -9.75 17.98 0.38
CA ALA A 40 -8.44 18.43 0.84
C ALA A 40 -8.35 18.41 2.37
N TRP A 41 -9.39 18.80 3.09
CA TRP A 41 -9.40 18.83 4.56
C TRP A 41 -9.57 17.44 5.17
N GLY A 42 -10.32 16.55 4.50
CA GLY A 42 -10.42 15.14 4.86
C GLY A 42 -9.13 14.37 4.61
N LEU A 43 -8.44 14.66 3.50
CA LEU A 43 -7.13 14.08 3.19
C LEU A 43 -6.00 14.67 4.05
N ALA A 44 -6.09 15.97 4.37
CA ALA A 44 -5.21 16.68 5.30
C ALA A 44 -5.67 16.57 6.75
N SER A 45 -6.62 15.67 7.06
CA SER A 45 -7.00 15.42 8.44
C SER A 45 -5.78 14.82 9.15
N TRP A 46 -5.15 15.67 9.96
CA TRP A 46 -4.00 15.38 10.82
C TRP A 46 -4.02 13.98 11.49
N PRO A 47 -5.18 13.42 11.93
CA PRO A 47 -5.24 12.05 12.44
C PRO A 47 -5.08 10.94 11.39
N LEU A 48 -5.52 11.14 10.14
CA LEU A 48 -5.43 10.13 9.08
C LEU A 48 -3.99 9.98 8.58
N ALA A 49 -3.30 11.10 8.36
CA ALA A 49 -1.88 11.10 8.00
C ALA A 49 -1.03 10.44 9.08
N ARG A 50 -1.32 10.72 10.35
CA ARG A 50 -0.67 10.05 11.50
C ARG A 50 -0.97 8.55 11.51
N GLY A 51 -2.22 8.15 11.24
CA GLY A 51 -2.62 6.74 11.16
C GLY A 51 -1.85 5.98 10.08
N ILE A 52 -1.76 6.54 8.86
CA ILE A 52 -1.02 5.93 7.74
C ILE A 52 0.47 5.83 8.08
N HIS A 53 1.04 6.86 8.70
CA HIS A 53 2.46 6.85 9.08
C HIS A 53 2.77 5.79 10.14
N VAL A 54 1.95 5.69 11.19
CA VAL A 54 2.09 4.67 12.24
C VAL A 54 1.86 3.27 11.68
N ALA A 55 0.86 3.07 10.82
CA ALA A 55 0.62 1.79 10.16
C ALA A 55 1.81 1.38 9.26
N GLY A 56 2.40 2.34 8.55
CA GLY A 56 3.60 2.11 7.75
C GLY A 56 4.80 1.68 8.59
N ILE A 57 5.07 2.38 9.69
CA ILE A 57 6.16 2.03 10.62
C ILE A 57 5.90 0.66 11.25
N LEU A 58 4.68 0.40 11.71
CA LEU A 58 4.31 -0.88 12.32
C LEU A 58 4.47 -2.04 11.33
N SER A 59 4.03 -1.85 10.08
CA SER A 59 4.21 -2.83 9.00
C SER A 59 5.70 -3.10 8.73
N LEU A 60 6.54 -2.06 8.71
CA LEU A 60 7.97 -2.20 8.50
C LEU A 60 8.66 -2.95 9.66
N LEU A 61 8.31 -2.61 10.90
CA LEU A 61 8.81 -3.31 12.10
C LEU A 61 8.35 -4.77 12.15
N LEU A 62 7.07 -5.03 11.83
CA LEU A 62 6.54 -6.39 11.83
C LEU A 62 7.12 -7.23 10.70
N GLY A 63 7.29 -6.63 9.51
CA GLY A 63 7.93 -7.28 8.37
C GLY A 63 9.38 -7.64 8.66
N THR A 64 10.16 -6.70 9.21
CA THR A 64 11.55 -6.97 9.61
C THR A 64 11.62 -8.05 10.69
N ALA A 65 10.82 -7.95 11.77
CA ALA A 65 10.75 -8.97 12.80
C ALA A 65 10.35 -10.35 12.25
N TYR A 66 9.39 -10.39 11.33
CA TYR A 66 8.95 -11.62 10.66
C TYR A 66 10.06 -12.22 9.80
N SER A 67 10.82 -11.41 9.06
CA SER A 67 12.01 -11.88 8.33
C SER A 67 13.04 -12.49 9.27
N PHE A 68 13.33 -11.84 10.41
CA PHE A 68 14.23 -12.40 11.42
C PHE A 68 13.72 -13.72 12.00
N TYR A 69 12.41 -13.85 12.22
CA TYR A 69 11.81 -15.10 12.69
C TYR A 69 11.96 -16.22 11.65
N LEU A 70 11.69 -15.93 10.37
CA LEU A 70 11.78 -16.90 9.28
C LEU A 70 13.23 -17.37 9.06
N PHE A 71 14.21 -16.47 9.13
CA PHE A 71 15.64 -16.79 8.98
C PHE A 71 16.36 -17.11 10.31
N HIS A 72 15.65 -17.18 11.44
CA HIS A 72 16.20 -17.57 12.74
C HIS A 72 17.01 -18.88 12.71
N PRO A 73 16.54 -19.99 12.08
CA PRO A 73 17.31 -21.23 12.06
C PRO A 73 18.63 -21.14 11.28
N LEU A 74 18.83 -20.13 10.43
CA LEU A 74 20.13 -19.89 9.78
C LEU A 74 21.10 -19.13 10.70
N ALA A 75 20.59 -18.27 11.58
CA ALA A 75 21.41 -17.44 12.48
C ALA A 75 21.78 -18.15 13.79
N TYR A 76 20.89 -19.00 14.32
CA TYR A 76 21.04 -19.61 15.65
C TYR A 76 21.31 -21.12 15.63
N GLY A 77 21.41 -21.71 14.44
CA GLY A 77 21.71 -23.13 14.25
C GLY A 77 20.58 -23.85 13.55
N MET A 78 20.93 -24.60 12.50
CA MET A 78 19.95 -25.28 11.67
C MET A 78 19.24 -26.39 12.46
N VAL A 79 17.93 -26.23 12.68
CA VAL A 79 17.10 -27.24 13.33
C VAL A 79 16.37 -28.05 12.24
N GLY A 80 17.02 -29.11 11.74
CA GLY A 80 16.38 -30.04 10.78
C GLY A 80 17.33 -30.60 9.71
N PRO A 81 16.84 -31.55 8.89
CA PRO A 81 17.57 -32.08 7.74
C PRO A 81 17.85 -30.98 6.69
N LEU A 82 18.93 -31.15 5.92
CA LEU A 82 19.38 -30.22 4.87
C LEU A 82 18.23 -29.74 3.97
N ALA A 83 18.26 -28.48 3.51
CA ALA A 83 17.17 -27.88 2.73
C ALA A 83 16.93 -28.52 1.35
N GLN A 84 17.76 -29.50 0.98
CA GLN A 84 17.62 -30.34 -0.22
C GLN A 84 16.46 -31.34 -0.10
N ASP A 85 15.99 -31.63 1.11
CA ASP A 85 14.82 -32.48 1.33
C ASP A 85 13.54 -31.63 1.17
N PRO A 86 12.64 -31.93 0.21
CA PRO A 86 11.39 -31.21 0.00
C PRO A 86 10.40 -31.30 1.19
N GLN A 87 10.64 -32.17 2.17
CA GLN A 87 9.88 -32.21 3.43
C GLN A 87 10.49 -31.35 4.54
N SER A 88 11.67 -30.75 4.32
CA SER A 88 12.36 -29.95 5.32
C SER A 88 11.75 -28.55 5.44
N PRO A 89 11.54 -28.03 6.67
CA PRO A 89 11.14 -26.64 6.87
C PRO A 89 12.18 -25.64 6.33
N MET A 90 13.41 -26.10 6.06
CA MET A 90 14.47 -25.30 5.45
C MET A 90 14.30 -25.10 3.94
N ALA A 91 13.59 -26.01 3.25
CA ALA A 91 13.36 -25.90 1.81
C ALA A 91 12.58 -24.62 1.46
N GLY A 92 11.66 -24.18 2.33
CA GLY A 92 10.92 -22.93 2.18
C GLY A 92 11.77 -21.66 2.39
N LEU A 93 12.96 -21.78 2.99
CA LEU A 93 13.89 -20.66 3.21
C LEU A 93 14.82 -20.45 2.01
N ARG A 94 14.96 -21.46 1.14
CA ARG A 94 15.80 -21.41 -0.07
C ARG A 94 15.10 -20.64 -1.20
N TRP A 95 15.06 -19.33 -1.09
CA TRP A 95 14.45 -18.44 -2.10
C TRP A 95 15.31 -18.20 -3.36
N LEU A 96 16.58 -18.62 -3.36
CA LEU A 96 17.58 -18.39 -4.39
C LEU A 96 18.30 -19.70 -4.65
N ASP A 97 18.50 -20.06 -5.92
CA ASP A 97 19.14 -21.32 -6.30
C ASP A 97 20.60 -21.39 -5.87
N SER A 98 21.26 -20.24 -5.65
CA SER A 98 22.65 -20.15 -5.17
C SER A 98 22.84 -20.34 -3.67
N TRP A 99 21.77 -20.58 -2.91
CA TRP A 99 21.84 -20.77 -1.47
C TRP A 99 22.13 -22.25 -1.14
N ASP A 100 23.26 -22.52 -0.48
CA ASP A 100 23.81 -23.88 -0.29
C ASP A 100 23.44 -24.56 1.04
N PHE A 101 22.53 -23.99 1.83
CA PHE A 101 22.07 -24.54 3.12
C PHE A 101 21.02 -25.64 2.93
#